data_AF-A0A0F5JIB5-F1
#
_entry.id   AF-A0A0F5JIB5-F1
#
_cell.length_a   1.000
_cell.length_b   1.000
_cell.length_c   1.000
_cell.angle_alpha   90.00
_cell.angle_beta   90.00
_cell.angle_gamma   90.00
#
_symmetry.space_group_name_H-M   'P 1'
#
loop_
_entity.id
_entity.type
_entity.pdbx_description
1 polymer ?
#
loop_
_entity_poly.entity_id
_entity_poly.type
_entity_poly.pdbx_seq_one_letter_code
_entity_poly.pdbx_strand_id
1 'polypeptide(L)'
;MKRINYFHNIVACMLLMCITACDKENSTIEDVIPAAIKSDFSKRYPSAEITSFMNYSDGIDQIKFKDPEQNEALISYVNDSWKMTYTEISDIQQLPIEVQTSFLQAGYIGVQDIEIFKTERAGITRPLYTLHFTYPWKKSDNMQHYIYINDDGLYLRTLRCIPNDTRWFVNLPEDHFNFIHEKYKGAEIRGYMNDGEHEYFILHNDTIKHVFFHGEIATDRGFWRRTVYELSMDTPIPDNVAKVLKHDNPDFIYTNLYYIESEEGNSYLFQDKKRDDELGYTIGENLQPAEE
;
A
#
# COMPACT_ATOMS: atom_id res chain seq x y z
N MET A 1 -50.45 24.19 -57.23
CA MET A 1 -49.39 23.26 -57.73
C MET A 1 -48.10 23.50 -56.95
N LYS A 2 -47.67 22.45 -56.24
CA LYS A 2 -46.38 22.10 -55.58
C LYS A 2 -45.35 23.16 -55.13
N ARG A 3 -45.07 23.14 -53.82
CA ARG A 3 -43.90 23.67 -53.05
C ARG A 3 -42.63 22.83 -53.30
N ILE A 4 -41.44 23.44 -53.36
CA ILE A 4 -40.09 22.93 -52.91
C ILE A 4 -39.18 24.18 -52.79
N ASN A 5 -38.71 24.72 -51.65
CA ASN A 5 -37.84 24.32 -50.52
C ASN A 5 -36.33 24.13 -50.79
N TYR A 6 -35.56 25.12 -50.29
CA TYR A 6 -34.30 25.11 -49.52
C TYR A 6 -33.06 24.30 -49.98
N PHE A 7 -31.95 25.06 -50.08
CA PHE A 7 -30.55 24.78 -49.69
C PHE A 7 -30.06 23.32 -49.66
N HIS A 8 -28.90 23.05 -50.28
CA HIS A 8 -27.70 22.47 -49.64
C HIS A 8 -26.57 22.15 -50.66
N ASN A 9 -25.32 22.43 -50.22
CA ASN A 9 -24.06 21.70 -50.42
C ASN A 9 -23.32 21.71 -51.77
N ILE A 10 -22.21 22.47 -51.82
CA ILE A 10 -20.89 22.00 -52.30
C ILE A 10 -19.79 22.81 -51.59
N VAL A 11 -18.96 22.19 -50.74
CA VAL A 11 -17.50 22.43 -50.70
C VAL A 11 -16.81 21.16 -50.20
N ALA A 12 -15.95 20.62 -51.07
CA ALA A 12 -15.00 19.56 -50.79
C ALA A 12 -13.76 20.12 -50.08
N CYS A 13 -13.19 19.36 -49.15
CA CYS A 13 -11.74 19.34 -48.92
C CYS A 13 -11.33 18.08 -48.16
N MET A 14 -10.64 17.20 -48.89
CA MET A 14 -9.60 16.26 -48.45
C MET A 14 -9.49 15.97 -46.95
N LEU A 15 -10.06 14.85 -46.54
CA LEU A 15 -9.52 14.01 -45.47
C LEU A 15 -9.23 12.63 -46.05
N LEU A 16 -8.15 12.58 -46.84
CA LEU A 16 -7.39 11.34 -47.01
C LEU A 16 -6.62 11.13 -45.70
N MET A 17 -7.29 10.62 -44.68
CA MET A 17 -6.61 9.78 -43.71
C MET A 17 -6.81 8.36 -44.20
N CYS A 18 -5.75 7.81 -44.77
CA CYS A 18 -5.64 6.41 -45.13
C CYS A 18 -6.00 5.57 -43.90
N ILE A 19 -7.25 5.11 -43.84
CA ILE A 19 -7.61 3.96 -43.04
C ILE A 19 -6.95 2.80 -43.78
N THR A 20 -5.73 2.44 -43.38
CA THR A 20 -5.23 1.11 -43.69
C THR A 20 -6.14 0.15 -42.96
N ALA A 21 -7.21 -0.26 -43.63
CA ALA A 21 -7.90 -1.49 -43.33
C ALA A 21 -6.91 -2.62 -43.65
N CYS A 22 -6.03 -2.91 -42.69
CA CYS A 22 -5.18 -4.09 -42.68
C CYS A 22 -5.69 -5.00 -41.57
N ASP A 23 -6.46 -6.01 -41.98
CA ASP A 23 -6.57 -7.35 -41.40
C ASP A 23 -6.44 -7.45 -39.87
N LYS A 24 -7.41 -6.88 -39.14
CA LYS A 24 -7.48 -7.02 -37.67
C LYS A 24 -8.74 -7.71 -37.18
N GLU A 25 -9.27 -8.66 -37.97
CA GLU A 25 -10.47 -9.43 -37.60
C GLU A 25 -10.17 -10.77 -36.89
N ASN A 26 -8.91 -11.10 -36.60
CA ASN A 26 -8.55 -12.35 -35.90
C ASN A 26 -7.45 -12.21 -34.83
N SER A 27 -7.13 -11.01 -34.34
CA SER A 27 -6.14 -10.87 -33.27
C SER A 27 -6.74 -11.31 -31.94
N THR A 28 -6.15 -12.33 -31.32
CA THR A 28 -6.43 -12.72 -29.93
C THR A 28 -5.86 -11.66 -28.97
N ILE A 29 -6.35 -11.61 -27.73
CA ILE A 29 -5.80 -10.72 -26.69
C ILE A 29 -4.29 -10.93 -26.54
N GLU A 30 -3.82 -12.17 -26.73
CA GLU A 30 -2.42 -12.51 -26.63
C GLU A 30 -1.54 -11.93 -27.76
N ASP A 31 -2.11 -11.61 -28.92
CA ASP A 31 -1.35 -11.10 -30.07
C ASP A 31 -0.95 -9.63 -29.90
N VAL A 32 -1.58 -8.92 -28.96
CA VAL A 32 -1.29 -7.50 -28.68
C VAL A 32 -0.37 -7.31 -27.46
N ILE A 33 -0.07 -8.37 -26.72
CA ILE A 33 0.84 -8.31 -25.57
C ILE A 33 2.29 -8.29 -26.06
N PRO A 34 3.14 -7.34 -25.61
CA PRO A 34 4.56 -7.32 -25.95
C PRO A 34 5.26 -8.65 -25.65
N ALA A 35 6.15 -9.09 -26.55
CA ALA A 35 6.78 -10.41 -26.45
C ALA A 35 7.56 -10.63 -25.14
N ALA A 36 8.22 -9.59 -24.63
CA ALA A 36 8.94 -9.63 -23.36
C ALA A 36 7.98 -9.86 -22.18
N ILE A 37 6.87 -9.11 -22.14
CA ILE A 37 5.81 -9.25 -21.14
C ILE A 37 5.16 -10.63 -21.22
N LYS A 38 4.80 -11.09 -22.42
CA LYS A 38 4.22 -12.42 -22.63
C LYS A 38 5.14 -13.52 -22.10
N SER A 39 6.44 -13.41 -22.36
CA SER A 39 7.44 -14.36 -21.87
C SER A 39 7.57 -14.37 -20.34
N ASP A 40 7.60 -13.21 -19.69
CA ASP A 40 7.66 -13.13 -18.22
C ASP A 40 6.36 -13.64 -17.58
N PHE A 41 5.20 -13.23 -18.13
CA PHE A 41 3.89 -13.68 -17.69
C PHE A 41 3.77 -15.20 -17.75
N SER A 42 4.04 -15.83 -18.89
CA SER A 42 3.95 -17.29 -19.04
C SER A 42 4.96 -18.03 -18.16
N LYS A 43 6.06 -17.41 -17.75
CA LYS A 43 7.01 -18.01 -16.79
C LYS A 43 6.45 -17.99 -15.37
N ARG A 44 5.79 -16.90 -14.97
CA ARG A 44 5.18 -16.75 -13.64
C ARG A 44 3.88 -17.54 -13.52
N TYR A 45 3.08 -17.56 -14.58
CA TYR A 45 1.73 -18.11 -14.63
C TYR A 45 1.54 -18.97 -15.90
N PRO A 46 2.17 -20.16 -15.99
CA PRO A 46 2.23 -20.97 -17.22
C PRO A 46 0.89 -21.52 -17.71
N SER A 47 -0.17 -21.45 -16.92
CA SER A 47 -1.51 -21.95 -17.26
C SER A 47 -2.63 -21.00 -16.87
N ALA A 48 -2.30 -19.73 -16.61
CA ALA A 48 -3.31 -18.73 -16.30
C ALA A 48 -4.13 -18.35 -17.54
N GLU A 49 -5.42 -18.15 -17.32
CA GLU A 49 -6.33 -17.65 -18.34
C GLU A 49 -6.27 -16.11 -18.36
N ILE A 50 -5.78 -15.53 -19.45
CA ILE A 50 -5.79 -14.08 -19.64
C ILE A 50 -7.21 -13.63 -19.98
N THR A 51 -7.76 -12.74 -19.16
CA THR A 51 -9.13 -12.21 -19.32
C THR A 51 -9.14 -10.83 -20.00
N SER A 52 -8.09 -10.02 -19.81
CA SER A 52 -7.94 -8.76 -20.52
C SER A 52 -6.49 -8.26 -20.52
N PHE A 53 -6.15 -7.43 -21.50
CA PHE A 53 -4.89 -6.69 -21.56
C PHE A 53 -5.17 -5.19 -21.73
N MET A 54 -4.43 -4.35 -21.01
CA MET A 54 -4.50 -2.89 -21.08
C MET A 54 -3.10 -2.31 -21.20
N ASN A 55 -2.90 -1.39 -22.14
CA ASN A 55 -1.69 -0.60 -22.29
C ASN A 55 -2.04 0.87 -22.05
N TYR A 56 -1.31 1.52 -21.14
CA TYR A 56 -1.50 2.91 -20.75
C TYR A 56 -0.39 3.79 -21.35
N SER A 57 -0.72 5.06 -21.63
CA SER A 57 0.19 5.99 -22.30
C SER A 57 1.44 6.36 -21.50
N ASP A 58 1.46 6.07 -20.20
CA ASP A 58 2.58 6.26 -19.28
C ASP A 58 3.55 5.07 -19.25
N GLY A 59 3.38 4.10 -20.15
CA GLY A 59 4.26 2.92 -20.25
C GLY A 59 3.91 1.80 -19.26
N ILE A 60 2.72 1.87 -18.65
CA ILE A 60 2.18 0.77 -17.83
C ILE A 60 1.42 -0.20 -18.73
N ASP A 61 1.78 -1.48 -18.62
CA ASP A 61 1.07 -2.60 -19.23
C ASP A 61 0.46 -3.47 -18.13
N GLN A 62 -0.81 -3.86 -18.30
CA GLN A 62 -1.53 -4.65 -17.33
C GLN A 62 -2.23 -5.84 -17.97
N ILE A 63 -2.05 -7.02 -17.38
CA ILE A 63 -2.80 -8.23 -17.73
C ILE A 63 -3.72 -8.56 -16.56
N LYS A 64 -5.03 -8.66 -16.84
CA LYS A 64 -5.97 -9.33 -15.94
C LYS A 64 -6.04 -10.80 -16.32
N PHE A 65 -6.07 -11.66 -15.32
CA PHE A 65 -6.09 -13.10 -15.51
C PHE A 65 -6.75 -13.81 -14.33
N LYS A 66 -7.06 -15.08 -14.54
CA LYS A 66 -7.35 -16.01 -13.43
C LYS A 66 -6.12 -16.82 -13.11
N ASP A 67 -5.73 -16.81 -11.84
CA ASP A 67 -4.61 -17.61 -11.36
C ASP A 67 -4.95 -19.12 -11.30
N PRO A 68 -4.00 -20.01 -10.97
CA PRO A 68 -4.26 -21.44 -10.87
C PRO A 68 -5.34 -21.82 -9.83
N GLU A 69 -5.57 -20.98 -8.83
CA GLU A 69 -6.58 -21.13 -7.79
C GLU A 69 -7.93 -20.51 -8.17
N GLN A 70 -8.05 -20.01 -9.42
CA GLN A 70 -9.22 -19.33 -9.98
C GLN A 70 -9.52 -17.96 -9.37
N ASN A 71 -8.57 -17.38 -8.65
CA ASN A 71 -8.67 -16.02 -8.14
C ASN A 71 -8.48 -14.99 -9.27
N GLU A 72 -9.18 -13.86 -9.16
CA GLU A 72 -8.95 -12.73 -10.07
C GLU A 72 -7.64 -12.03 -9.72
N ALA A 73 -6.78 -11.84 -10.73
CA ALA A 73 -5.49 -11.23 -10.55
C ALA A 73 -5.18 -10.20 -11.64
N LEU A 74 -4.37 -9.21 -11.26
CA LEU A 74 -3.84 -8.15 -12.10
C LEU A 74 -2.33 -8.15 -11.96
N ILE A 75 -1.61 -8.30 -13.07
CA ILE A 75 -0.15 -8.17 -13.11
C ILE A 75 0.22 -6.96 -13.95
N SER A 76 1.09 -6.12 -13.39
CA SER A 76 1.47 -4.82 -13.94
C SER A 76 2.95 -4.77 -14.25
N TYR A 77 3.27 -4.24 -15.42
CA TYR A 77 4.60 -4.04 -15.95
C TYR A 77 4.83 -2.56 -16.23
N VAL A 78 6.08 -2.12 -16.14
CA VAL A 78 6.53 -0.80 -16.58
C VAL A 78 7.76 -0.98 -17.43
N ASN A 79 7.71 -0.52 -18.68
CA ASN A 79 8.79 -0.72 -19.66
C ASN A 79 9.22 -2.20 -19.72
N ASP A 80 8.26 -3.09 -19.96
CA ASP A 80 8.41 -4.56 -20.00
C ASP A 80 8.89 -5.25 -18.70
N SER A 81 9.15 -4.50 -17.63
CA SER A 81 9.63 -5.04 -16.36
C SER A 81 8.48 -5.23 -15.37
N TRP A 82 8.34 -6.42 -14.80
CA TRP A 82 7.35 -6.69 -13.76
C TRP A 82 7.53 -5.75 -12.57
N LYS A 83 6.43 -5.18 -12.09
CA LYS A 83 6.41 -4.27 -10.93
C LYS A 83 5.50 -4.74 -9.82
N MET A 84 4.34 -5.30 -10.16
CA MET A 84 3.36 -5.71 -9.17
C MET A 84 2.49 -6.86 -9.67
N THR A 85 2.08 -7.73 -8.76
CA THR A 85 0.89 -8.57 -8.94
C THR A 85 -0.06 -8.32 -7.77
N TYR A 86 -1.34 -8.15 -8.09
CA TYR A 86 -2.43 -7.98 -7.13
C TYR A 86 -3.46 -9.07 -7.37
N THR A 87 -3.78 -9.86 -6.35
CA THR A 87 -4.72 -10.98 -6.42
C THR A 87 -5.83 -10.79 -5.40
N GLU A 88 -7.08 -10.94 -5.84
CA GLU A 88 -8.27 -10.95 -4.98
C GLU A 88 -8.53 -12.40 -4.57
N ILE A 89 -8.35 -12.71 -3.29
CA ILE A 89 -8.47 -14.06 -2.75
C ILE A 89 -9.90 -14.25 -2.25
N SER A 90 -10.60 -15.26 -2.78
CA SER A 90 -12.02 -15.44 -2.50
C SER A 90 -12.33 -16.05 -1.12
N ASP A 91 -11.38 -16.74 -0.51
CA ASP A 91 -11.60 -17.50 0.74
C ASP A 91 -10.38 -17.43 1.65
N ILE A 92 -10.61 -17.14 2.94
CA ILE A 92 -9.58 -17.12 3.98
C ILE A 92 -8.83 -18.45 4.10
N GLN A 93 -9.46 -19.57 3.73
CA GLN A 93 -8.83 -20.90 3.72
C GLN A 93 -7.72 -21.04 2.65
N GLN A 94 -7.68 -20.15 1.66
CA GLN A 94 -6.60 -20.11 0.66
C GLN A 94 -5.35 -19.37 1.17
N LEU A 95 -5.46 -18.64 2.28
CA LEU A 95 -4.30 -17.95 2.87
C LEU A 95 -3.31 -18.96 3.47
N PRO A 96 -2.00 -18.61 3.54
CA PRO A 96 -1.04 -19.37 4.33
C PRO A 96 -1.52 -19.57 5.77
N ILE A 97 -1.20 -20.71 6.37
CA ILE A 97 -1.69 -21.07 7.71
C ILE A 97 -1.20 -20.06 8.77
N GLU A 98 -0.02 -19.50 8.57
CA GLU A 98 0.57 -18.46 9.41
C GLU A 98 -0.26 -17.17 9.36
N VAL A 99 -0.71 -16.76 8.16
CA VAL A 99 -1.59 -15.59 7.98
C VAL A 99 -2.93 -15.81 8.67
N GLN A 100 -3.54 -16.98 8.45
CA GLN A 100 -4.81 -17.35 9.11
C GLN A 100 -4.67 -17.31 10.63
N THR A 101 -3.58 -17.88 11.15
CA THR A 101 -3.30 -17.93 12.59
C THR A 101 -3.15 -16.52 13.17
N SER A 102 -2.37 -15.66 12.52
CA SER A 102 -2.16 -14.28 12.98
C SER A 102 -3.44 -13.46 12.94
N PHE A 103 -4.29 -13.64 11.92
CA PHE A 103 -5.59 -12.99 11.88
C PHE A 103 -6.51 -13.45 13.02
N LEU A 104 -6.58 -14.76 13.29
CA LEU A 104 -7.36 -15.31 14.40
C LEU A 104 -6.86 -14.80 15.76
N GLN A 105 -5.54 -14.74 15.96
CA GLN A 105 -4.91 -14.24 17.19
C GLN A 105 -5.12 -12.74 17.40
N ALA A 106 -5.37 -11.96 16.34
CA ALA A 106 -5.70 -10.55 16.45
C ALA A 106 -7.07 -10.29 17.12
N GLY A 107 -7.87 -11.33 17.36
CA GLY A 107 -9.04 -11.26 18.24
C GLY A 107 -10.34 -10.83 17.55
N TYR A 108 -10.38 -10.82 16.23
CA TYR A 108 -11.57 -10.48 15.44
C TYR A 108 -12.54 -11.66 15.34
N ILE A 109 -13.31 -11.87 16.40
CA ILE A 109 -14.24 -13.01 16.50
C ILE A 109 -15.50 -12.72 15.69
N GLY A 110 -15.89 -13.68 14.83
CA GLY A 110 -17.18 -13.69 14.14
C GLY A 110 -17.29 -12.71 12.97
N VAL A 111 -16.15 -12.21 12.46
CA VAL A 111 -16.13 -11.39 11.24
C VAL A 111 -16.74 -12.16 10.07
N GLN A 112 -17.57 -11.46 9.29
CA GLN A 112 -18.14 -11.92 8.03
C GLN A 112 -17.68 -10.98 6.91
N ASP A 113 -17.86 -11.40 5.66
CA ASP A 113 -17.62 -10.57 4.46
C ASP A 113 -16.21 -9.95 4.42
N ILE A 114 -15.18 -10.79 4.61
CA ILE A 114 -13.79 -10.37 4.55
C ILE A 114 -13.37 -10.30 3.07
N GLU A 115 -13.00 -9.11 2.63
CA GLU A 115 -12.28 -8.93 1.37
C GLU A 115 -10.78 -9.19 1.60
N ILE A 116 -10.18 -10.02 0.76
CA ILE A 116 -8.80 -10.46 0.95
C ILE A 116 -8.01 -10.15 -0.32
N PHE A 117 -6.88 -9.48 -0.14
CA PHE A 117 -6.01 -9.10 -1.24
C PHE A 117 -4.59 -9.56 -0.96
N LYS A 118 -3.91 -10.10 -1.97
CA LYS A 118 -2.46 -10.38 -1.93
C LYS A 118 -1.76 -9.45 -2.90
N THR A 119 -0.75 -8.73 -2.42
CA THR A 119 0.07 -7.84 -3.23
C THR A 119 1.53 -8.28 -3.19
N GLU A 120 2.10 -8.52 -4.37
CA GLU A 120 3.52 -8.83 -4.60
C GLU A 120 4.15 -7.69 -5.39
N ARG A 121 5.35 -7.24 -5.02
CA ARG A 121 5.99 -6.06 -5.61
C ARG A 121 7.47 -6.26 -5.90
N ALA A 122 7.95 -5.69 -6.99
CA ALA A 122 9.37 -5.59 -7.25
C ALA A 122 10.06 -4.80 -6.12
N GLY A 123 11.19 -5.31 -5.64
CA GLY A 123 11.94 -4.71 -4.52
C GLY A 123 11.42 -5.07 -3.12
N ILE A 124 10.30 -5.81 -3.01
CA ILE A 124 9.77 -6.31 -1.74
C ILE A 124 9.72 -7.84 -1.81
N THR A 125 10.46 -8.50 -0.93
CA THR A 125 10.68 -9.96 -0.98
C THR A 125 9.44 -10.77 -0.62
N ARG A 126 8.56 -10.18 0.18
CA ARG A 126 7.43 -10.83 0.82
C ARG A 126 6.12 -10.37 0.19
N PRO A 127 5.16 -11.27 -0.06
CA PRO A 127 3.80 -10.85 -0.36
C PRO A 127 3.18 -10.17 0.88
N LEU A 128 2.30 -9.21 0.60
CA LEU A 128 1.51 -8.52 1.61
C LEU A 128 0.05 -8.93 1.45
N TYR A 129 -0.51 -9.54 2.48
CA TYR A 129 -1.94 -9.83 2.57
C TYR A 129 -2.65 -8.68 3.27
N THR A 130 -3.68 -8.13 2.61
CA THR A 130 -4.57 -7.12 3.16
C THR A 130 -5.93 -7.75 3.37
N LEU A 131 -6.39 -7.78 4.62
CA LEU A 131 -7.74 -8.25 4.97
C LEU A 131 -8.58 -7.04 5.34
N HIS A 132 -9.66 -6.83 4.60
CA HIS A 132 -10.59 -5.72 4.76
C HIS A 132 -11.96 -6.21 5.21
N PHE A 133 -12.50 -5.61 6.28
CA PHE A 133 -13.83 -5.93 6.81
C PHE A 133 -14.33 -4.82 7.73
N THR A 134 -15.64 -4.81 8.01
CA THR A 134 -16.22 -3.96 9.06
C THR A 134 -16.28 -4.69 10.40
N TYR A 135 -15.93 -4.01 11.49
CA TYR A 135 -16.00 -4.57 12.84
C TYR A 135 -16.28 -3.49 13.90
N PRO A 136 -16.90 -3.84 15.04
CA PRO A 136 -17.05 -2.92 16.15
C PRO A 136 -15.70 -2.42 16.67
N TRP A 137 -15.57 -1.10 16.84
CA TRP A 137 -14.43 -0.46 17.45
C TRP A 137 -14.88 0.74 18.26
N LYS A 138 -14.70 0.66 19.59
CA LYS A 138 -15.07 1.72 20.55
C LYS A 138 -16.54 2.13 20.40
N LYS A 139 -16.82 3.39 20.08
CA LYS A 139 -18.18 3.93 19.89
C LYS A 139 -18.75 3.72 18.48
N SER A 140 -18.04 2.99 17.61
CA SER A 140 -18.49 2.71 16.25
C SER A 140 -18.76 1.22 16.09
N ASP A 141 -20.00 0.87 15.75
CA ASP A 141 -20.40 -0.53 15.55
C ASP A 141 -19.87 -1.12 14.24
N ASN A 142 -19.59 -0.26 13.25
CA ASN A 142 -19.20 -0.66 11.89
C ASN A 142 -17.97 0.14 11.41
N MET A 143 -16.84 -0.06 12.08
CA MET A 143 -15.58 0.58 11.70
C MET A 143 -14.86 -0.26 10.65
N GLN A 144 -14.37 0.39 9.58
CA GLN A 144 -13.53 -0.26 8.59
C GLN A 144 -12.21 -0.69 9.22
N HIS A 145 -11.77 -1.91 8.92
CA HIS A 145 -10.48 -2.44 9.34
C HIS A 145 -9.73 -2.95 8.13
N TYR A 146 -8.50 -2.46 7.93
CA TYR A 146 -7.54 -2.99 6.98
C TYR A 146 -6.37 -3.56 7.76
N ILE A 147 -6.19 -4.87 7.69
CA ILE A 147 -5.13 -5.58 8.37
C ILE A 147 -4.07 -6.01 7.36
N TYR A 148 -2.82 -5.74 7.68
CA TYR A 148 -1.67 -6.06 6.86
C TYR A 148 -0.85 -7.17 7.51
N ILE A 149 -0.68 -8.31 6.83
CA ILE A 149 0.05 -9.49 7.31
C ILE A 149 0.94 -10.02 6.18
N ASN A 150 2.17 -10.44 6.48
CA ASN A 150 2.99 -11.16 5.50
C ASN A 150 2.69 -12.66 5.47
N ASP A 151 3.19 -13.35 4.44
CA ASP A 151 3.09 -14.82 4.29
C ASP A 151 3.57 -15.65 5.50
N ASP A 152 4.58 -15.18 6.22
CA ASP A 152 5.07 -15.81 7.46
C ASP A 152 4.21 -15.48 8.70
N GLY A 153 3.07 -14.82 8.53
CA GLY A 153 2.18 -14.44 9.61
C GLY A 153 2.62 -13.19 10.38
N LEU A 154 3.69 -12.48 9.97
CA LEU A 154 4.07 -11.24 10.64
C LEU A 154 2.96 -10.19 10.51
N TYR A 155 2.35 -9.82 11.64
CA TYR A 155 1.32 -8.79 11.71
C TYR A 155 1.97 -7.40 11.65
N LEU A 156 1.69 -6.64 10.60
CA LEU A 156 2.36 -5.36 10.36
C LEU A 156 1.56 -4.17 10.87
N ARG A 157 0.25 -4.13 10.58
CA ARG A 157 -0.58 -2.95 10.91
C ARG A 157 -2.07 -3.26 10.87
N THR A 158 -2.82 -2.55 11.70
CA THR A 158 -4.26 -2.29 11.51
C THR A 158 -4.44 -0.83 11.10
N LEU A 159 -5.22 -0.57 10.06
CA LEU A 159 -5.70 0.75 9.69
C LEU A 159 -7.21 0.81 9.84
N ARG A 160 -7.74 1.91 10.39
CA ARG A 160 -9.18 2.12 10.62
C ARG A 160 -9.76 3.22 9.74
N CYS A 161 -9.10 3.48 8.62
CA CYS A 161 -9.54 4.33 7.53
C CYS A 161 -9.28 3.60 6.22
N ILE A 162 -9.89 4.09 5.14
CA ILE A 162 -9.73 3.51 3.80
C ILE A 162 -8.39 4.00 3.25
N PRO A 163 -7.42 3.10 3.01
CA PRO A 163 -6.18 3.46 2.31
C PRO A 163 -6.48 3.73 0.83
N ASN A 164 -5.57 4.38 0.15
CA ASN A 164 -5.60 4.46 -1.30
C ASN A 164 -5.42 3.06 -1.91
N ASP A 165 -6.03 2.83 -3.07
CA ASP A 165 -5.90 1.58 -3.78
C ASP A 165 -4.43 1.36 -4.19
N THR A 166 -3.84 0.28 -3.69
CA THR A 166 -2.43 -0.06 -3.94
C THR A 166 -2.14 -0.22 -5.44
N ARG A 167 -3.15 -0.58 -6.25
CA ARG A 167 -3.02 -0.72 -7.71
C ARG A 167 -2.72 0.60 -8.41
N TRP A 168 -3.00 1.75 -7.78
CA TRP A 168 -2.64 3.07 -8.33
C TRP A 168 -1.13 3.35 -8.26
N PHE A 169 -0.41 2.64 -7.39
CA PHE A 169 1.02 2.83 -7.17
C PHE A 169 1.81 1.66 -7.80
N VAL A 170 1.76 1.52 -9.12
CA VAL A 170 2.42 0.39 -9.82
C VAL A 170 3.94 0.46 -9.67
N ASN A 171 4.54 1.60 -9.99
CA ASN A 171 5.98 1.80 -9.87
C ASN A 171 6.28 2.53 -8.56
N LEU A 172 6.97 1.86 -7.64
CA LEU A 172 7.44 2.49 -6.42
C LEU A 172 8.78 3.20 -6.69
N PRO A 173 8.98 4.43 -6.17
CA PRO A 173 10.22 5.17 -6.41
C PRO A 173 11.46 4.46 -5.86
N GLU A 174 12.52 4.38 -6.68
CA GLU A 174 13.78 3.72 -6.32
C GLU A 174 14.49 4.41 -5.15
N ASP A 175 14.38 5.74 -5.07
CA ASP A 175 14.97 6.53 -3.99
C ASP A 175 14.43 6.14 -2.61
N HIS A 176 13.17 5.70 -2.51
CA HIS A 176 12.63 5.16 -1.25
C HIS A 176 13.41 3.92 -0.79
N PHE A 177 13.66 2.98 -1.70
CA PHE A 177 14.40 1.75 -1.41
C PHE A 177 15.85 2.06 -1.06
N ASN A 178 16.50 2.97 -1.81
CA ASN A 178 17.87 3.41 -1.54
C ASN A 178 18.00 4.02 -0.15
N PHE A 179 17.08 4.92 0.21
CA PHE A 179 17.05 5.53 1.53
C PHE A 179 16.87 4.51 2.65
N ILE A 180 15.90 3.58 2.51
CA ILE A 180 15.67 2.53 3.50
C ILE A 180 16.94 1.67 3.67
N HIS A 181 17.56 1.27 2.57
CA HIS A 181 18.77 0.44 2.61
C HIS A 181 19.97 1.15 3.25
N GLU A 182 20.11 2.45 3.01
CA GLU A 182 21.20 3.25 3.58
C GLU A 182 20.98 3.56 5.08
N LYS A 183 19.78 4.02 5.45
CA LYS A 183 19.44 4.44 6.82
C LYS A 183 19.21 3.26 7.75
N TYR A 184 18.59 2.18 7.25
CA TYR A 184 18.25 0.98 8.01
C TYR A 184 18.99 -0.24 7.43
N LYS A 185 20.33 -0.19 7.47
CA LYS A 185 21.18 -1.26 6.93
C LYS A 185 20.81 -2.62 7.53
N GLY A 186 20.50 -3.56 6.65
CA GLY A 186 20.09 -4.92 7.02
C GLY A 186 18.59 -5.08 7.30
N ALA A 187 17.79 -4.02 7.16
CA ALA A 187 16.34 -4.13 7.22
C ALA A 187 15.78 -4.91 6.03
N GLU A 188 14.76 -5.72 6.28
CA GLU A 188 13.92 -6.31 5.24
C GLU A 188 12.71 -5.40 5.01
N ILE A 189 12.42 -5.05 3.75
CA ILE A 189 11.17 -4.37 3.41
C ILE A 189 10.06 -5.41 3.33
N ARG A 190 9.06 -5.23 4.20
CA ARG A 190 7.99 -6.18 4.48
C ARG A 190 6.69 -5.84 3.77
N GLY A 191 6.50 -4.59 3.35
CA GLY A 191 5.31 -4.23 2.59
C GLY A 191 5.23 -2.74 2.32
N TYR A 192 4.19 -2.37 1.60
CA TYR A 192 3.91 -1.00 1.19
C TYR A 192 2.40 -0.75 1.24
N MET A 193 2.02 0.43 1.71
CA MET A 193 0.67 0.96 1.59
C MET A 193 0.72 2.47 1.36
N ASN A 194 -0.43 3.06 1.03
CA ASN A 194 -0.56 4.50 0.92
C ASN A 194 -1.91 4.94 1.48
N ASP A 195 -1.92 5.89 2.40
CA ASP A 195 -3.13 6.51 2.97
C ASP A 195 -3.08 8.05 2.89
N GLY A 196 -2.33 8.57 1.90
CA GLY A 196 -1.98 9.99 1.76
C GLY A 196 -0.47 10.23 1.82
N GLU A 197 0.29 9.26 2.30
CA GLU A 197 1.75 9.21 2.30
C GLU A 197 2.23 7.84 1.81
N HIS A 198 3.44 7.73 1.26
CA HIS A 198 4.05 6.44 0.99
C HIS A 198 4.51 5.83 2.31
N GLU A 199 3.91 4.71 2.72
CA GLU A 199 4.30 4.00 3.93
C GLU A 199 4.93 2.66 3.57
N TYR A 200 6.14 2.42 4.08
CA TYR A 200 6.83 1.15 3.99
C TYR A 200 6.93 0.50 5.37
N PHE A 201 6.56 -0.77 5.44
CA PHE A 201 6.82 -1.59 6.60
C PHE A 201 8.20 -2.21 6.45
N ILE A 202 9.06 -2.05 7.45
CA ILE A 202 10.37 -2.70 7.47
C ILE A 202 10.55 -3.50 8.76
N LEU A 203 11.23 -4.63 8.68
CA LEU A 203 11.70 -5.38 9.84
C LEU A 203 13.19 -5.11 10.00
N HIS A 204 13.56 -4.42 11.08
CA HIS A 204 14.93 -4.01 11.35
C HIS A 204 15.28 -4.28 12.81
N ASN A 205 16.25 -5.16 13.05
CA ASN A 205 16.65 -5.61 14.41
C ASN A 205 15.44 -6.08 15.23
N ASP A 206 14.67 -7.03 14.68
CA ASP A 206 13.47 -7.61 15.28
C ASP A 206 12.36 -6.60 15.63
N THR A 207 12.45 -5.38 15.10
CA THR A 207 11.48 -4.30 15.31
C THR A 207 10.80 -3.95 13.99
N ILE A 208 9.47 -3.93 13.99
CA ILE A 208 8.69 -3.41 12.86
C ILE A 208 8.76 -1.88 12.91
N LYS A 209 9.26 -1.27 11.85
CA LYS A 209 9.26 0.19 11.67
C LYS A 209 8.40 0.58 10.47
N HIS A 210 7.73 1.71 10.60
CA HIS A 210 6.87 2.30 9.60
C HIS A 210 7.57 3.54 9.06
N VAL A 211 8.09 3.46 7.82
CA VAL A 211 8.85 4.53 7.19
C VAL A 211 7.94 5.29 6.24
N PHE A 212 7.79 6.60 6.47
CA PHE A 212 6.88 7.46 5.74
C PHE A 212 7.65 8.42 4.82
N PHE A 213 7.26 8.45 3.55
CA PHE A 213 7.75 9.40 2.55
C PHE A 213 6.62 10.25 1.98
N HIS A 214 6.96 11.49 1.64
CA HIS A 214 6.07 12.39 0.92
C HIS A 214 6.57 12.69 -0.49
N GLY A 215 7.90 12.86 -0.65
CA GLY A 215 8.52 13.05 -1.96
C GLY A 215 8.68 11.73 -2.71
N GLU A 216 8.85 11.79 -4.03
CA GLU A 216 9.13 10.61 -4.86
C GLU A 216 10.64 10.48 -5.14
N ILE A 217 11.37 11.59 -5.12
CA ILE A 217 12.83 11.63 -5.34
C ILE A 217 13.56 12.19 -4.12
N ALA A 218 14.79 11.76 -3.90
CA ALA A 218 15.57 12.07 -2.69
C ALA A 218 15.83 13.59 -2.50
N THR A 219 15.76 14.38 -3.56
CA THR A 219 15.92 15.83 -3.52
C THR A 219 14.65 16.58 -3.17
N ASP A 220 13.50 15.90 -3.08
CA ASP A 220 12.24 16.53 -2.73
C ASP A 220 12.28 17.05 -1.29
N ARG A 221 11.71 18.23 -1.08
CA ARG A 221 11.59 18.80 0.25
C ARG A 221 10.67 17.91 1.09
N GLY A 222 11.17 17.42 2.23
CA GLY A 222 10.42 16.49 3.09
C GLY A 222 10.27 15.10 2.47
N PHE A 223 11.23 14.70 1.61
CA PHE A 223 11.30 13.38 0.99
C PHE A 223 11.01 12.26 2.01
N TRP A 224 11.90 12.09 3.00
CA TRP A 224 11.63 11.27 4.18
C TRP A 224 11.01 12.13 5.26
N ARG A 225 9.81 11.76 5.73
CA ARG A 225 9.10 12.55 6.72
C ARG A 225 9.38 12.07 8.13
N ARG A 226 9.18 10.77 8.37
CA ARG A 226 9.35 10.16 9.68
C ARG A 226 9.46 8.65 9.59
N THR A 227 10.00 8.06 10.64
CA THR A 227 9.90 6.63 10.90
C THR A 227 9.35 6.40 12.30
N VAL A 228 8.31 5.59 12.42
CA VAL A 228 7.62 5.32 13.68
C VAL A 228 7.74 3.84 14.02
N TYR A 229 8.02 3.53 15.27
CA TYR A 229 8.00 2.15 15.78
C TYR A 229 7.66 2.11 17.25
N GLU A 230 7.00 1.02 17.65
CA GLU A 230 6.62 0.78 19.04
C GLU A 230 7.85 0.38 19.86
N LEU A 231 7.93 0.90 21.08
CA LEU A 231 8.93 0.55 22.07
C LEU A 231 8.30 -0.32 23.15
N SER A 232 9.10 -1.18 23.78
CA SER A 232 8.68 -1.85 25.01
C SER A 232 8.33 -0.81 26.08
N MET A 233 7.30 -1.08 26.88
CA MET A 233 6.96 -0.25 28.06
C MET A 233 8.07 -0.25 29.13
N ASP A 234 9.00 -1.20 29.07
CA ASP A 234 10.19 -1.25 29.93
C ASP A 234 11.34 -0.38 29.41
N THR A 235 11.18 0.27 28.25
CA THR A 235 12.22 1.13 27.66
C THR A 235 12.44 2.35 28.56
N PRO A 236 13.68 2.61 29.03
CA PRO A 236 13.96 3.80 29.83
C PRO A 236 13.67 5.08 29.03
N ILE A 237 12.80 5.93 29.58
CA ILE A 237 12.50 7.25 29.02
C ILE A 237 13.55 8.26 29.50
N PRO A 238 14.08 9.13 28.62
CA PRO A 238 14.96 10.22 29.04
C PRO A 238 14.31 11.12 30.12
N ASP A 239 15.08 11.48 31.15
CA ASP A 239 14.56 12.24 32.30
C ASP A 239 13.87 13.55 31.91
N ASN A 240 14.39 14.26 30.91
CA ASN A 240 13.80 15.51 30.42
C ASN A 240 12.43 15.27 29.77
N VAL A 241 12.30 14.22 28.95
CA VAL A 241 11.04 13.82 28.30
C VAL A 241 9.99 13.44 29.36
N ALA A 242 10.39 12.64 30.35
CA ALA A 242 9.50 12.24 31.44
C ALA A 242 9.06 13.44 32.30
N LYS A 243 9.96 14.40 32.57
CA LYS A 243 9.63 15.64 33.29
C LYS A 243 8.64 16.50 32.51
N VAL A 244 8.81 16.67 31.20
CA VAL A 244 7.86 17.42 30.36
C VAL A 244 6.49 16.74 30.40
N LEU A 245 6.42 15.42 30.21
CA LEU A 245 5.14 14.70 30.23
C LEU A 245 4.41 14.92 31.56
N LYS A 246 5.13 14.80 32.68
CA LYS A 246 4.57 14.94 34.02
C LYS A 246 4.21 16.40 34.37
N HIS A 247 4.99 17.37 33.89
CA HIS A 247 4.69 18.79 34.11
C HIS A 247 3.43 19.20 33.34
N ASP A 248 3.38 18.90 32.05
CA ASP A 248 2.30 19.35 31.16
C ASP A 248 1.03 18.51 31.32
N ASN A 249 1.18 17.21 31.64
CA ASN A 249 0.09 16.24 31.72
C ASN A 249 0.27 15.27 32.91
N PRO A 250 0.23 15.78 34.16
CA PRO A 250 0.61 15.02 35.37
C PRO A 250 -0.22 13.74 35.62
N ASP A 251 -1.48 13.74 35.20
CA ASP A 251 -2.41 12.64 35.40
C ASP A 251 -2.54 11.72 34.18
N PHE A 252 -1.78 11.97 33.11
CA PHE A 252 -1.86 11.16 31.89
C PHE A 252 -1.20 9.80 32.09
N ILE A 253 -1.94 8.75 31.73
CA ILE A 253 -1.48 7.37 31.73
C ILE A 253 -1.51 6.90 30.28
N TYR A 254 -0.39 6.36 29.81
CA TYR A 254 -0.28 5.78 28.47
C TYR A 254 -0.22 4.26 28.56
N THR A 255 -0.68 3.59 27.51
CA THR A 255 -0.64 2.13 27.36
C THR A 255 0.37 1.68 26.32
N ASN A 256 0.82 2.60 25.48
CA ASN A 256 1.75 2.33 24.39
C ASN A 256 2.76 3.48 24.27
N LEU A 257 3.96 3.13 23.88
CA LEU A 257 5.08 4.04 23.69
C LEU A 257 5.64 3.85 22.29
N TYR A 258 5.84 4.94 21.56
CA TYR A 258 6.46 4.90 20.24
C TYR A 258 7.65 5.83 20.20
N TYR A 259 8.65 5.46 19.40
CA TYR A 259 9.70 6.37 18.98
C TYR A 259 9.42 6.87 17.58
N ILE A 260 9.64 8.16 17.36
CA ILE A 260 9.48 8.83 16.08
C ILE A 260 10.83 9.44 15.71
N GLU A 261 11.45 8.89 14.68
CA GLU A 261 12.60 9.49 14.01
C GLU A 261 12.06 10.51 12.97
N SER A 262 12.60 11.72 12.91
CA SER A 262 12.22 12.70 11.88
C SER A 262 13.36 13.67 11.55
N GLU A 263 13.26 14.40 10.43
CA GLU A 263 14.23 15.45 10.08
C GLU A 263 14.22 16.62 11.08
N GLU A 264 13.09 16.89 11.73
CA GLU A 264 12.91 17.99 12.69
C GLU A 264 13.45 17.64 14.09
N GLY A 265 13.82 16.38 14.30
CA GLY A 265 14.28 15.84 15.57
C GLY A 265 13.45 14.64 16.02
N ASN A 266 14.06 13.82 16.86
CA ASN A 266 13.40 12.61 17.35
C ASN A 266 12.46 12.95 18.51
N SER A 267 11.44 12.12 18.69
CA SER A 267 10.44 12.29 19.74
C SER A 267 9.88 10.97 20.22
N TYR A 268 9.23 11.01 21.39
CA TYR A 268 8.49 9.92 21.98
C TYR A 268 7.01 10.24 21.90
N LEU A 269 6.20 9.30 21.41
CA LEU A 269 4.74 9.37 21.46
C LEU A 269 4.23 8.44 22.56
N PHE A 270 3.60 9.04 23.57
CA PHE A 270 2.91 8.35 24.64
C PHE A 270 1.43 8.30 24.30
N GLN A 271 0.85 7.11 24.14
CA GLN A 271 -0.54 6.96 23.69
C GLN A 271 -1.35 6.07 24.64
N ASP A 272 -2.56 6.52 24.98
CA ASP A 272 -3.57 5.69 25.66
C ASP A 272 -4.52 5.09 24.64
N LYS A 273 -4.24 3.84 24.22
CA LYS A 273 -5.09 3.12 23.27
C LYS A 273 -6.40 2.61 23.89
N LYS A 274 -6.54 2.61 25.22
CA LYS A 274 -7.78 2.18 25.91
C LYS A 274 -8.84 3.27 25.88
N ARG A 275 -8.44 4.54 25.86
CA ARG A 275 -9.37 5.66 25.69
C ARG A 275 -10.00 5.65 24.31
N ASP A 276 -11.26 6.07 24.25
CA ASP A 276 -12.02 6.14 23.00
C ASP A 276 -11.38 7.06 21.95
N ASP A 277 -10.82 8.19 22.38
CA ASP A 277 -10.13 9.15 21.51
C ASP A 277 -8.69 8.75 21.18
N GLU A 278 -8.17 7.69 21.81
CA GLU A 278 -6.79 7.24 21.60
C GLU A 278 -5.76 8.36 21.90
N LEU A 279 -6.07 9.20 22.88
CA LEU A 279 -5.29 10.39 23.24
C LEU A 279 -3.80 10.05 23.38
N GLY A 280 -2.96 10.90 22.79
CA GLY A 280 -1.52 10.78 22.94
C GLY A 280 -0.81 12.12 22.88
N TYR A 281 0.41 12.12 23.42
CA TYR A 281 1.29 13.27 23.50
C TYR A 281 2.64 12.94 22.89
N THR A 282 3.09 13.79 21.97
CA THR A 282 4.41 13.68 21.36
C THR A 282 5.35 14.67 22.05
N ILE A 283 6.47 14.17 22.55
CA ILE A 283 7.47 14.97 23.27
C ILE A 283 8.81 14.81 22.58
N GLY A 284 9.39 15.93 22.15
CA GLY A 284 10.72 15.95 21.53
C GLY A 284 11.80 15.47 22.49
N GLU A 285 12.72 14.65 22.00
CA GLU A 285 13.80 14.06 22.79
C GLU A 285 14.70 15.10 23.46
N ASN A 286 14.84 16.28 22.84
CA ASN A 286 15.66 17.38 23.33
C ASN A 286 14.84 18.46 24.06
N LEU A 287 13.54 18.28 24.24
CA LEU A 287 12.68 19.27 24.90
C LEU A 287 12.99 19.34 26.40
N GLN A 288 13.02 20.55 26.94
CA GLN A 288 13.18 20.80 28.37
C GLN A 288 11.84 21.28 28.94
N PRO A 289 11.52 20.97 30.21
CA PRO A 289 10.38 21.57 30.88
C PRO A 289 10.54 23.08 30.94
N ALA A 290 9.43 23.81 30.82
CA ALA A 290 9.44 25.26 31.02
C ALA A 290 9.94 25.56 32.45
N GLU A 291 10.81 26.57 32.59
CA GLU A 291 11.21 27.06 33.92
C GLU A 291 10.00 27.73 34.59
N GLU A 292 9.65 27.31 35.80
CA GLU A 292 8.61 27.91 36.66
C GLU A 292 8.99 29.31 37.15
#